data_AF-A0A2N1PDQ3-F1
#
_entry.id   AF-A0A2N1PDQ3-F1
#
_cell.length_a   1.000
_cell.length_b   1.000
_cell.length_c   1.000
_cell.angle_alpha   90.00
_cell.angle_beta   90.00
_cell.angle_gamma   90.00
#
_symmetry.space_group_name_H-M   'P 1'
#
loop_
_entity.id
_entity.type
_entity.pdbx_description
1 polymer ?
#
loop_
_entity_poly.entity_id
_entity_poly.type
_entity_poly.pdbx_seq_one_letter_code
_entity_poly.pdbx_strand_id
1 'polypeptide(L)'
;MKTKSFWVIGSGALSQDDLSTLALLYQPLLATNAYGLYMVFNHLLDCKTYQSDIYTTRFLMDLLNLKEKELAAAFDKLEAIGLMSTYLKDDLFNKLHDKDVFMAYFARATLTFETPSKIANFMTKTHNIDIKKTGVF
;
A
#
# COMPACT_ATOMS: atom_id res chain seq x y z
N MET A 1 9.55 17.71 -12.66
CA MET A 1 9.27 16.81 -11.54
C MET A 1 8.63 15.54 -12.12
N LYS A 2 9.26 14.37 -11.97
CA LYS A 2 8.75 13.13 -12.60
C LYS A 2 7.47 12.71 -11.89
N THR A 3 6.34 12.70 -12.60
CA THR A 3 5.06 12.17 -12.11
C THR A 3 5.21 10.66 -11.88
N LYS A 4 5.39 10.27 -10.62
CA LYS A 4 5.39 8.86 -10.22
C LYS A 4 3.94 8.42 -9.98
N SER A 5 3.54 7.35 -10.63
CA SER A 5 2.22 6.74 -10.44
C SER A 5 2.34 5.50 -9.58
N PHE A 6 1.35 5.27 -8.73
CA PHE A 6 1.25 4.15 -7.81
C PHE A 6 -0.16 3.54 -7.84
N TRP A 7 -0.27 2.32 -7.37
CA TRP A 7 -1.52 1.65 -6.96
C TRP A 7 -1.26 1.01 -5.59
N VAL A 8 -2.35 0.69 -4.90
CA VAL A 8 -2.34 0.20 -3.52
C VAL A 8 -3.00 -1.17 -3.50
N ILE A 9 -2.39 -2.10 -2.78
CA ILE A 9 -2.96 -3.41 -2.50
C ILE A 9 -3.18 -3.51 -1.00
N GLY A 10 -4.31 -4.05 -0.59
CA GLY A 10 -4.63 -4.31 0.81
C GLY A 10 -4.93 -5.79 1.04
N SER A 11 -4.78 -6.20 2.29
CA SER A 11 -5.05 -7.57 2.74
C SER A 11 -6.46 -7.75 3.33
N GLY A 12 -7.28 -6.70 3.34
CA GLY A 12 -8.68 -6.77 3.75
C GLY A 12 -9.20 -5.47 4.37
N ALA A 13 -10.50 -5.42 4.65
CA ALA A 13 -11.12 -4.28 5.31
C ALA A 13 -10.66 -4.14 6.76
N LEU A 14 -10.50 -2.90 7.23
CA LEU A 14 -10.25 -2.59 8.63
C LEU A 14 -11.54 -2.78 9.45
N SER A 15 -11.43 -3.51 10.55
CA SER A 15 -12.50 -3.59 11.54
C SER A 15 -12.55 -2.33 12.41
N GLN A 16 -13.63 -2.16 13.17
CA GLN A 16 -13.76 -1.05 14.13
C GLN A 16 -12.68 -1.09 15.22
N ASP A 17 -12.24 -2.30 15.60
CA ASP A 17 -11.19 -2.50 16.60
C ASP A 17 -9.81 -2.13 16.03
N ASP A 18 -9.57 -2.44 14.75
CA ASP A 18 -8.34 -2.02 14.04
C ASP A 18 -8.26 -0.49 13.96
N LEU A 19 -9.38 0.18 13.64
CA LEU A 19 -9.45 1.64 13.62
C LEU A 19 -9.19 2.25 14.99
N SER A 20 -9.75 1.66 16.05
CA SER A 20 -9.52 2.10 17.43
C SER A 20 -8.05 1.94 17.82
N THR A 21 -7.44 0.82 17.42
CA THR A 21 -6.01 0.54 17.62
C THR A 21 -5.13 1.55 16.87
N LEU A 22 -5.44 1.85 15.60
CA LEU A 22 -4.71 2.83 14.81
C LEU A 22 -4.80 4.23 15.43
N ALA A 23 -5.98 4.65 15.90
CA ALA A 23 -6.19 5.96 16.49
C ALA A 23 -5.54 6.10 17.88
N LEU A 24 -5.66 5.08 18.74
CA LEU A 24 -5.22 5.18 20.14
C LEU A 24 -3.75 4.81 20.34
N LEU A 25 -3.21 3.87 19.55
CA LEU A 25 -1.85 3.36 19.74
C LEU A 25 -0.87 3.86 18.67
N TYR A 26 -1.29 3.85 17.40
CA TYR A 26 -0.38 4.17 16.30
C TYR A 26 -0.31 5.68 15.99
N GLN A 27 -1.43 6.41 16.03
CA GLN A 27 -1.47 7.83 15.73
C GLN A 27 -0.49 8.67 16.60
N PRO A 28 -0.34 8.43 17.92
CA PRO A 28 0.64 9.14 18.74
C PRO A 28 2.10 8.94 18.30
N LEU A 29 2.42 7.76 17.72
CA LEU A 29 3.77 7.40 17.28
C LEU A 29 4.05 7.88 15.84
N LEU A 30 3.05 7.79 14.97
CA LEU A 30 3.13 8.11 13.54
C LEU A 30 3.02 9.60 13.24
N ALA A 31 2.32 10.34 14.11
CA ALA A 31 1.79 11.67 13.84
C ALA A 31 0.68 11.68 12.77
N THR A 32 -0.08 12.78 12.75
CA THR A 32 -1.33 12.92 11.99
C THR A 32 -1.17 12.70 10.48
N ASN A 33 -0.04 13.11 9.90
CA ASN A 33 0.18 13.02 8.45
C ASN A 33 0.27 11.56 7.97
N ALA A 34 1.00 10.71 8.71
CA ALA A 34 1.16 9.29 8.38
C ALA A 34 -0.13 8.51 8.63
N TYR A 35 -0.85 8.83 9.71
CA TYR A 35 -2.19 8.27 9.96
C TYR A 35 -3.17 8.65 8.83
N GLY A 36 -3.22 9.93 8.45
CA GLY A 36 -4.09 10.41 7.37
C GLY A 36 -3.75 9.75 6.02
N LEU A 37 -2.45 9.58 5.72
CA LEU A 37 -2.00 8.87 4.52
C LEU A 37 -2.46 7.41 4.51
N TYR A 38 -2.33 6.71 5.63
CA TYR A 38 -2.80 5.33 5.77
C TYR A 38 -4.32 5.22 5.58
N MET A 39 -5.10 6.15 6.14
CA MET A 39 -6.55 6.18 5.97
C MET A 39 -6.96 6.45 4.52
N VAL A 40 -6.28 7.39 3.84
CA VAL A 40 -6.48 7.64 2.41
C VAL A 40 -6.26 6.36 1.62
N PHE A 41 -5.16 5.65 1.87
CA PHE A 41 -4.90 4.39 1.17
C PHE A 41 -5.99 3.36 1.39
N ASN A 42 -6.48 3.19 2.62
CA ASN A 42 -7.61 2.30 2.89
C ASN A 42 -8.90 2.69 2.14
N HIS A 43 -9.14 3.99 1.94
CA HIS A 43 -10.30 4.47 1.19
C HIS A 43 -10.13 4.42 -0.34
N LEU A 44 -8.89 4.31 -0.83
CA LEU A 44 -8.62 4.08 -2.25
C LEU A 44 -8.78 2.61 -2.65
N LEU A 45 -8.81 1.68 -1.68
CA LEU A 45 -9.02 0.27 -1.94
C LEU A 45 -10.48 -0.01 -2.30
N ASP A 46 -10.71 -0.77 -3.37
CA ASP A 46 -12.03 -1.34 -3.63
C ASP A 46 -12.33 -2.42 -2.57
N CYS A 47 -13.51 -2.35 -1.95
CA CYS A 47 -13.97 -3.31 -0.95
C CYS A 47 -14.03 -4.76 -1.45
N LYS A 48 -14.09 -5.00 -2.78
CA LYS A 48 -14.21 -6.35 -3.35
C LYS A 48 -12.87 -6.95 -3.74
N THR A 49 -11.97 -6.16 -4.29
CA THR A 49 -10.69 -6.63 -4.83
C THR A 49 -9.52 -6.32 -3.92
N TYR A 50 -9.71 -5.43 -2.94
CA TYR A 50 -8.65 -4.87 -2.08
C TYR A 50 -7.47 -4.35 -2.89
N GLN A 51 -7.78 -3.75 -4.03
CA GLN A 51 -6.82 -3.14 -4.91
C GLN A 51 -7.36 -1.78 -5.34
N SER A 52 -6.48 -0.79 -5.42
CA SER A 52 -6.84 0.54 -5.91
C SER A 52 -6.62 0.65 -7.42
N ASP A 53 -7.22 1.68 -8.00
CA ASP A 53 -6.81 2.17 -9.32
C ASP A 53 -5.40 2.77 -9.29
N ILE A 54 -4.88 3.10 -10.47
CA ILE A 54 -3.58 3.77 -10.61
C ILE A 54 -3.77 5.27 -10.35
N TYR A 55 -3.12 5.77 -9.31
CA TYR A 55 -3.09 7.18 -8.93
C TYR A 55 -1.70 7.79 -9.14
N THR A 56 -1.65 9.11 -9.11
CA THR A 56 -0.37 9.85 -9.17
C THR A 56 0.05 10.30 -7.78
N THR A 57 1.35 10.36 -7.50
CA THR A 57 1.85 10.87 -6.21
C THR A 57 1.38 12.31 -5.94
N ARG A 58 1.15 13.09 -7.01
CA ARG A 58 0.59 14.44 -6.92
C ARG A 58 -0.82 14.45 -6.33
N PHE A 59 -1.65 13.48 -6.68
CA PHE A 59 -2.97 13.34 -6.09
C PHE A 59 -2.92 13.22 -4.56
N LEU A 60 -1.96 12.47 -3.99
CA LEU A 60 -1.80 12.38 -2.53
C LEU A 60 -1.37 13.71 -1.90
N MET A 61 -0.45 14.42 -2.55
CA MET A 61 0.00 15.74 -2.09
C MET A 61 -1.15 16.74 -2.06
N ASP A 62 -1.95 16.77 -3.12
CA ASP A 62 -3.10 17.67 -3.25
C ASP A 62 -4.20 17.30 -2.24
N LEU A 63 -4.48 16.00 -2.04
CA LEU A 63 -5.53 15.52 -1.14
C LEU A 63 -5.19 15.74 0.35
N LEU A 64 -3.94 15.48 0.74
CA LEU A 64 -3.49 15.63 2.13
C LEU A 64 -2.93 17.03 2.41
N ASN A 65 -2.87 17.89 1.41
CA ASN A 65 -2.21 19.21 1.47
C ASN A 65 -0.77 19.12 2.03
N LEU A 66 -0.01 18.14 1.54
CA LEU A 66 1.36 17.86 1.99
C LEU A 66 2.38 18.23 0.92
N LYS A 67 3.53 18.73 1.36
CA LYS A 67 4.71 18.88 0.49
C LYS A 67 5.37 17.53 0.24
N GLU A 68 6.11 17.41 -0.85
CA GLU A 68 6.80 16.17 -1.23
C GLU A 68 7.68 15.59 -0.09
N LYS A 69 8.38 16.45 0.66
CA LYS A 69 9.20 16.03 1.81
C LYS A 69 8.38 15.46 2.97
N GLU A 70 7.22 16.05 3.24
CA GLU A 70 6.33 15.62 4.33
C GLU A 70 5.64 14.30 3.96
N LEU A 71 5.26 14.16 2.69
CA LEU A 71 4.72 12.94 2.13
C LEU A 71 5.77 11.81 2.20
N ALA A 72 7.01 12.06 1.80
CA ALA A 72 8.10 11.09 1.91
C ALA A 72 8.34 10.65 3.37
N ALA A 73 8.38 11.60 4.30
CA ALA A 73 8.52 11.27 5.73
C ALA A 73 7.33 10.45 6.26
N ALA A 74 6.11 10.67 5.74
CA ALA A 74 4.94 9.88 6.10
C ALA A 74 5.06 8.44 5.57
N PHE A 75 5.55 8.24 4.34
CA PHE A 75 5.87 6.93 3.79
C PHE A 75 6.90 6.19 4.66
N ASP A 76 8.02 6.84 4.96
CA ASP A 76 9.10 6.25 5.76
C ASP A 76 8.62 5.80 7.15
N LYS A 77 7.74 6.60 7.79
CA LYS A 77 7.18 6.25 9.10
C LYS A 77 6.24 5.04 9.05
N LEU A 78 5.37 4.99 8.05
CA LEU A 78 4.45 3.87 7.87
C LEU A 78 5.21 2.56 7.58
N GLU A 79 6.29 2.66 6.81
CA GLU A 79 7.16 1.52 6.50
C GLU A 79 7.98 1.09 7.73
N ALA A 80 8.56 2.04 8.47
CA ALA A 80 9.34 1.77 9.68
C ALA A 80 8.54 1.05 10.78
N ILE A 81 7.24 1.36 10.91
CA ILE A 81 6.36 0.71 11.89
C ILE A 81 5.72 -0.60 11.37
N GLY A 82 5.92 -0.91 10.08
CA GLY A 82 5.40 -2.13 9.45
C GLY A 82 3.93 -2.07 9.01
N LEU A 83 3.28 -0.90 9.02
CA LEU A 83 1.91 -0.75 8.52
C LEU A 83 1.81 -0.79 7.00
N MET A 84 2.94 -0.64 6.30
CA MET A 84 3.01 -0.61 4.84
C MET A 84 4.34 -1.17 4.36
N SER A 85 4.37 -1.67 3.12
CA SER A 85 5.60 -2.06 2.42
C SER A 85 5.60 -1.48 1.01
N THR A 86 6.67 -0.76 0.66
CA THR A 86 6.81 -0.10 -0.64
C THR A 86 7.62 -0.99 -1.59
N TYR A 87 7.10 -1.25 -2.79
CA TYR A 87 7.78 -2.11 -3.77
C TYR A 87 8.07 -1.35 -5.08
N LEU A 88 9.35 -1.06 -5.32
CA LEU A 88 9.82 -0.54 -6.60
C LEU A 88 9.91 -1.69 -7.61
N LYS A 89 9.19 -1.57 -8.73
CA LYS A 89 9.08 -2.60 -9.77
C LYS A 89 10.44 -3.11 -10.26
N ASP A 90 11.39 -2.20 -10.48
CA ASP A 90 12.72 -2.56 -10.98
C ASP A 90 13.56 -3.29 -9.92
N ASP A 91 13.41 -2.91 -8.64
CA ASP A 91 14.16 -3.51 -7.53
C ASP A 91 13.61 -4.88 -7.13
N LEU A 92 12.29 -5.05 -7.23
CA LEU A 92 11.61 -6.32 -7.00
C LEU A 92 11.92 -7.33 -8.13
N PHE A 93 11.98 -6.88 -9.39
CA PHE A 93 12.42 -7.72 -10.51
C PHE A 93 13.89 -8.14 -10.37
N ASN A 94 14.77 -7.22 -9.96
CA ASN A 94 16.19 -7.51 -9.77
C ASN A 94 16.47 -8.40 -8.56
N LYS A 95 15.75 -8.28 -7.44
CA LYS A 95 15.95 -9.19 -6.28
C LYS A 95 15.49 -10.61 -6.55
N LEU A 96 14.42 -10.76 -7.33
CA LEU A 96 13.78 -12.05 -7.53
C LEU A 96 14.36 -12.78 -8.74
N HIS A 97 14.93 -12.07 -9.74
CA HIS A 97 15.58 -12.58 -10.97
C HIS A 97 14.82 -13.67 -11.75
N ASP A 98 13.61 -13.99 -11.31
CA ASP A 98 12.75 -15.05 -11.79
C ASP A 98 11.31 -14.55 -11.66
N LYS A 99 10.67 -14.45 -12.82
CA LYS A 99 9.30 -13.98 -12.97
C LYS A 99 8.32 -14.87 -12.20
N ASP A 100 8.60 -16.15 -12.08
CA ASP A 100 7.72 -17.12 -11.40
C ASP A 100 7.87 -17.00 -9.89
N VAL A 101 9.06 -16.68 -9.37
CA VAL A 101 9.25 -16.39 -7.93
C VAL A 101 8.63 -15.05 -7.56
N PHE A 102 8.70 -14.06 -8.45
CA PHE A 102 7.97 -12.79 -8.29
C PHE A 102 6.45 -13.02 -8.26
N MET A 103 5.93 -13.79 -9.22
CA MET A 103 4.50 -14.10 -9.28
C MET A 103 4.08 -15.02 -8.15
N ALA A 104 4.95 -15.89 -7.64
CA ALA A 104 4.67 -16.73 -6.47
C ALA A 104 4.76 -15.94 -5.15
N TYR A 105 5.65 -14.95 -5.03
CA TYR A 105 5.68 -14.05 -3.87
C TYR A 105 4.46 -13.15 -3.86
N PHE A 106 4.13 -12.56 -5.02
CA PHE A 106 2.92 -11.79 -5.23
C PHE A 106 1.69 -12.65 -4.97
N ALA A 107 1.59 -13.83 -5.59
CA ALA A 107 0.52 -14.79 -5.37
C ALA A 107 0.52 -15.34 -3.95
N ARG A 108 1.62 -15.46 -3.22
CA ARG A 108 1.58 -15.87 -1.80
C ARG A 108 1.04 -14.77 -0.91
N ALA A 109 1.36 -13.50 -1.21
CA ALA A 109 0.70 -12.36 -0.59
C ALA A 109 -0.81 -12.34 -0.93
N THR A 110 -1.19 -12.71 -2.17
CA THR A 110 -2.58 -12.78 -2.61
C THR A 110 -3.34 -14.02 -2.09
N LEU A 111 -2.77 -15.22 -2.14
CA LEU A 111 -3.33 -16.55 -1.80
C LEU A 111 -3.57 -16.75 -0.30
N THR A 112 -3.09 -15.84 0.55
CA THR A 112 -3.65 -15.67 1.90
C THR A 112 -5.14 -15.28 1.87
N PHE A 113 -5.69 -14.93 0.70
CA PHE A 113 -7.11 -14.72 0.42
C PHE A 113 -7.50 -15.28 -0.97
N GLU A 114 -8.69 -15.86 -1.10
CA GLU A 114 -9.11 -16.58 -2.31
C GLU A 114 -9.24 -15.67 -3.56
N THR A 115 -8.56 -16.03 -4.65
CA THR A 115 -8.56 -15.29 -5.93
C THR A 115 -9.80 -15.58 -6.81
N PRO A 116 -10.48 -14.56 -7.37
CA PRO A 116 -11.33 -14.74 -8.55
C PRO A 116 -10.55 -14.53 -9.86
N SER A 117 -10.81 -15.44 -10.81
CA SER A 117 -10.16 -15.75 -12.10
C SER A 117 -10.15 -14.66 -13.20
N LYS A 118 -9.94 -13.37 -12.88
CA LYS A 118 -9.96 -12.28 -13.88
C LYS A 118 -8.71 -11.38 -14.01
N ILE A 119 -7.60 -11.69 -13.32
CA ILE A 119 -6.46 -10.73 -13.19
C ILE A 119 -5.42 -10.85 -14.34
N ALA A 120 -5.56 -11.78 -15.29
CA ALA A 120 -4.54 -12.02 -16.32
C ALA A 120 -4.26 -10.87 -17.32
N ASN A 121 -5.05 -9.78 -17.32
CA ASN A 121 -4.95 -8.73 -18.35
C ASN A 121 -4.40 -7.35 -17.91
N PHE A 122 -3.88 -7.19 -16.68
CA PHE A 122 -3.47 -5.86 -16.16
C PHE A 122 -1.95 -5.55 -16.26
N MET A 123 -1.17 -6.34 -17.02
CA MET A 123 0.30 -6.21 -17.09
C MET A 123 0.84 -5.06 -17.97
N THR A 124 0.26 -3.86 -17.91
CA THR A 124 0.84 -2.66 -18.55
C THR A 124 0.94 -1.47 -17.59
N LYS A 125 2.15 -1.35 -16.99
CA LYS A 125 2.74 -0.19 -16.29
C LYS A 125 1.96 0.39 -15.08
N THR A 126 2.53 0.26 -13.87
CA THR A 126 2.91 1.33 -12.90
C THR A 126 3.27 0.73 -11.52
N HIS A 127 3.77 1.55 -10.57
CA HIS A 127 4.51 1.17 -9.34
C HIS A 127 3.61 0.66 -8.21
N ASN A 128 4.08 -0.28 -7.37
CA ASN A 128 3.25 -1.03 -6.40
C ASN A 128 3.50 -0.63 -4.94
N ILE A 129 2.43 -0.37 -4.17
CA ILE A 129 2.46 -0.16 -2.71
C ILE A 129 1.54 -1.19 -2.06
N ASP A 130 2.02 -1.95 -1.08
CA ASP A 130 1.28 -3.03 -0.41
C ASP A 130 1.02 -2.67 1.07
N ILE A 131 -0.23 -2.78 1.53
CA ILE A 131 -0.65 -2.54 2.92
C ILE A 131 -0.84 -3.88 3.62
N LYS A 132 0.01 -4.14 4.62
CA LYS A 132 -0.13 -5.32 5.49
C LYS A 132 -1.15 -5.07 6.60
N LYS A 133 -2.10 -6.00 6.76
CA LYS A 133 -2.76 -6.27 8.03
C LYS A 133 -1.72 -6.89 8.96
N THR A 134 -1.27 -6.13 9.94
CA THR A 134 -0.50 -6.69 11.05
C THR A 134 -1.47 -7.41 11.98
N GLY A 135 -1.46 -8.74 11.94
CA GLY A 135 -1.74 -9.55 13.12
C GLY A 135 -0.43 -9.71 13.87
N VAL A 136 -0.42 -9.33 15.15
CA VAL A 136 0.66 -9.66 16.09
C VAL A 136 0.73 -11.19 16.21
N PHE A 137 1.84 -11.80 15.78
CA PHE A 137 2.64 -12.81 16.50
C PHE A 137 4.04 -12.91 15.87
#